data_AF-A0A370BNK7-F1
#
_entry.id   AF-A0A370BNK7-F1
#
_cell.length_a   1.000
_cell.length_b   1.000
_cell.length_c   1.000
_cell.angle_alpha   90.00
_cell.angle_beta   90.00
_cell.angle_gamma   90.00
#
_symmetry.space_group_name_H-M   'P 1'
#
loop_
_entity.id
_entity.type
_entity.pdbx_description
1 polymer ?
#
loop_
_entity_poly.entity_id
_entity_poly.type
_entity_poly.pdbx_seq_one_letter_code
_entity_poly.pdbx_strand_id
1 'polypeptide(L)'
;MASPSAHDGVTVALTVTTSSPTLSLSSSHFLEVFVRARIIHSTRPGRSVTIAADRSVFAGEGLEIGVLGSGLTSKHDPSRTINFGVIRPRYRDHFEGPSLAERGYRLLTIPGDGSDIVVPYQISLCRLFERSTLRPEDITPGEEFEIKVNHSRCDVLWWCWGDVEGDLKGKDLHTWSQGGNYLCSFDERPTEAEIEEGNYILGGDVDKFEVEDQTGPIGITIIV
;
A
#
# COMPACT_ATOMS: atom_id res chain seq x y z
N MET A 1 -6.75 -24.01 6.03
CA MET A 1 -5.35 -23.77 5.60
C MET A 1 -5.16 -22.30 5.31
N ALA A 2 -4.01 -21.73 5.67
CA ALA A 2 -3.72 -20.31 5.46
C ALA A 2 -3.36 -19.96 4.01
N SER A 3 -2.69 -20.88 3.29
CA SER A 3 -2.45 -20.72 1.85
C SER A 3 -3.77 -20.61 1.08
N PRO A 4 -3.97 -19.57 0.24
CA PRO A 4 -5.13 -19.47 -0.62
C PRO A 4 -5.15 -20.55 -1.70
N SER A 5 -6.35 -20.96 -2.09
CA SER A 5 -6.60 -21.82 -3.26
C SER A 5 -6.85 -20.98 -4.52
N ALA A 6 -6.85 -21.61 -5.70
CA ALA A 6 -7.13 -20.93 -6.97
C ALA A 6 -8.54 -20.29 -7.06
N HIS A 7 -9.45 -20.63 -6.16
CA HIS A 7 -10.81 -20.08 -6.09
C HIS A 7 -10.99 -19.06 -4.98
N ASP A 8 -9.96 -18.85 -4.14
CA ASP A 8 -10.03 -17.85 -3.09
C ASP A 8 -9.78 -16.46 -3.66
N GLY A 9 -10.44 -15.47 -3.05
CA GLY A 9 -10.29 -14.06 -3.41
C GLY A 9 -10.79 -13.15 -2.30
N VAL A 10 -10.30 -11.92 -2.33
CA VAL A 10 -10.64 -10.88 -1.37
C VAL A 10 -10.67 -9.53 -2.06
N THR A 11 -11.67 -8.73 -1.75
CA THR A 11 -11.74 -7.32 -2.15
C THR A 11 -11.66 -6.47 -0.89
N VAL A 12 -10.71 -5.53 -0.88
CA VAL A 12 -10.51 -4.59 0.22
C VAL A 12 -10.91 -3.19 -0.23
N ALA A 13 -11.69 -2.50 0.60
CA ALA A 13 -11.95 -1.08 0.42
C ALA A 13 -10.73 -0.29 0.89
N LEU A 14 -10.32 0.66 0.08
CA LEU A 14 -9.29 1.64 0.36
C LEU A 14 -9.95 3.00 0.61
N THR A 15 -9.57 3.67 1.69
CA THR A 15 -9.99 5.05 1.95
C THR A 15 -8.81 5.86 2.41
N VAL A 16 -8.58 7.00 1.77
CA VAL A 16 -7.49 7.91 2.12
C VAL A 16 -8.06 9.15 2.82
N THR A 17 -7.40 9.60 3.88
CA THR A 17 -7.79 10.81 4.63
C THR A 17 -6.56 11.61 5.00
N THR A 18 -6.72 12.85 5.42
CA THR A 18 -5.64 13.67 5.98
C THR A 18 -5.91 14.00 7.43
N SER A 19 -4.88 14.31 8.22
CA SER A 19 -5.07 14.78 9.61
C SER A 19 -5.79 16.11 9.68
N SER A 20 -5.64 16.94 8.64
CA SER A 20 -6.23 18.27 8.52
C SER A 20 -6.61 18.57 7.07
N PRO A 21 -7.73 19.29 6.83
CA PRO A 21 -8.05 19.84 5.50
C PRO A 21 -7.18 21.06 5.17
N THR A 22 -6.37 21.55 6.11
CA THR A 22 -5.51 22.72 5.96
C THR A 22 -4.05 22.35 6.20
N LEU A 23 -3.18 22.72 5.25
CA LEU A 23 -1.73 22.57 5.35
C LEU A 23 -1.10 23.96 5.52
N SER A 24 -0.46 24.22 6.66
CA SER A 24 0.28 25.45 6.90
C SER A 24 1.75 25.30 6.53
N LEU A 25 2.26 26.13 5.62
CA LEU A 25 3.66 26.09 5.20
C LEU A 25 4.62 26.69 6.25
N SER A 26 4.14 27.53 7.17
CA SER A 26 4.96 28.14 8.23
C SER A 26 5.01 27.33 9.53
N SER A 27 3.95 26.59 9.85
CA SER A 27 3.81 25.90 11.14
C SER A 27 3.72 24.38 11.04
N SER A 28 3.47 23.82 9.85
CA SER A 28 3.46 22.36 9.67
C SER A 28 4.83 21.87 9.23
N HIS A 29 5.20 20.68 9.67
CA HIS A 29 6.42 20.01 9.19
C HIS A 29 6.11 18.91 8.17
N PHE A 30 4.88 18.39 8.21
CA PHE A 30 4.43 17.27 7.39
C PHE A 30 2.97 17.47 6.95
N LEU A 31 2.65 16.93 5.78
CA LEU A 31 1.30 16.54 5.40
C LEU A 31 1.10 15.09 5.84
N GLU A 32 0.20 14.85 6.78
CA GLU A 32 -0.14 13.50 7.22
C GLU A 32 -1.33 12.98 6.43
N VAL A 33 -1.12 11.84 5.78
CA VAL A 33 -2.12 11.11 5.01
C VAL A 33 -2.32 9.76 5.70
N PHE A 34 -3.56 9.33 5.87
CA PHE A 34 -3.90 8.03 6.44
C PHE A 34 -4.57 7.18 5.39
N VAL A 35 -3.95 6.06 5.07
CA VAL A 35 -4.50 5.03 4.21
C VAL A 35 -5.22 4.00 5.08
N ARG A 36 -6.50 3.80 4.83
CA ARG A 36 -7.34 2.83 5.52
C ARG A 36 -7.66 1.67 4.61
N ALA A 37 -7.64 0.46 5.16
CA ALA A 37 -8.02 -0.74 4.44
C ALA A 37 -8.98 -1.58 5.30
N ARG A 38 -10.04 -2.09 4.68
CA ARG A 38 -10.94 -3.07 5.29
C ARG A 38 -11.45 -4.07 4.27
N ILE A 39 -11.71 -5.30 4.69
CA ILE A 39 -12.30 -6.31 3.81
C ILE A 39 -13.78 -5.98 3.56
N ILE A 40 -14.17 -5.86 2.30
CA ILE A 40 -15.58 -5.66 1.88
C ILE A 40 -16.17 -6.89 1.20
N HIS A 41 -15.33 -7.75 0.63
CA HIS A 41 -15.72 -9.04 0.08
C HIS A 41 -14.64 -10.08 0.34
N SER A 42 -15.04 -11.31 0.65
CA SER A 42 -14.12 -12.40 0.91
C SER A 42 -14.78 -13.74 0.62
N THR A 43 -14.03 -14.64 -0.04
CA THR A 43 -14.44 -16.05 -0.21
C THR A 43 -14.41 -16.82 1.12
N ARG A 44 -13.79 -16.24 2.16
CA ARG A 44 -13.72 -16.78 3.53
C ARG A 44 -14.18 -15.72 4.54
N PRO A 45 -15.50 -15.50 4.68
CA PRO A 45 -16.04 -14.46 5.57
C PRO A 45 -15.52 -14.59 7.00
N GLY A 46 -15.24 -13.46 7.64
CA GLY A 46 -14.72 -13.40 9.01
C GLY A 46 -13.22 -13.71 9.15
N ARG A 47 -12.54 -14.11 8.07
CA ARG A 47 -11.11 -14.43 8.10
C ARG A 47 -10.27 -13.22 7.72
N SER A 48 -9.24 -12.96 8.53
CA SER A 48 -8.24 -11.94 8.23
C SER A 48 -7.39 -12.30 7.01
N VAL A 49 -6.79 -11.30 6.41
CA VAL A 49 -5.85 -11.44 5.29
C VAL A 49 -4.55 -10.75 5.65
N THR A 50 -3.44 -11.43 5.41
CA THR A 50 -2.10 -10.84 5.55
C THR A 50 -1.51 -10.58 4.18
N ILE A 51 -0.89 -9.42 4.01
CA ILE A 51 -0.22 -9.01 2.78
C ILE A 51 1.26 -8.69 3.04
N ALA A 52 2.09 -8.78 2.01
CA ALA A 52 3.36 -8.05 1.99
C ALA A 52 3.07 -6.58 1.71
N ALA A 53 3.32 -5.71 2.69
CA ALA A 53 2.97 -4.29 2.63
C ALA A 53 3.92 -3.49 1.73
N ASP A 54 5.18 -3.91 1.65
CA ASP A 54 6.15 -3.22 0.81
C ASP A 54 5.73 -3.22 -0.66
N ARG A 55 6.14 -2.16 -1.36
CA ARG A 55 5.81 -1.95 -2.77
C ARG A 55 4.29 -1.83 -3.06
N SER A 56 3.46 -1.67 -2.04
CA SER A 56 2.02 -1.45 -2.15
C SER A 56 1.59 -0.10 -1.56
N VAL A 57 0.31 0.24 -1.73
CA VAL A 57 -0.38 1.37 -1.07
C VAL A 57 -0.43 1.26 0.46
N PHE A 58 -0.06 0.11 1.03
CA PHE A 58 -0.08 -0.13 2.47
C PHE A 58 1.29 -0.05 3.13
N ALA A 59 2.33 0.37 2.40
CA ALA A 59 3.69 0.47 2.91
C ALA A 59 3.87 1.58 3.97
N GLY A 60 3.03 2.63 3.98
CA GLY A 60 3.19 3.79 4.87
C GLY A 60 4.39 4.69 4.51
N GLU A 61 5.08 4.34 3.45
CA GLU A 61 6.19 5.08 2.87
C GLU A 61 6.17 4.90 1.35
N GLY A 62 7.00 5.65 0.62
CA GLY A 62 7.13 5.46 -0.82
C GLY A 62 6.01 6.11 -1.64
N LEU A 63 5.78 7.42 -1.45
CA LEU A 63 5.10 8.29 -2.45
C LEU A 63 5.56 8.02 -3.88
N GLU A 64 6.83 7.65 -3.96
CA GLU A 64 7.58 7.16 -5.10
C GLU A 64 6.83 6.15 -5.98
N ILE A 65 5.99 5.28 -5.43
CA ILE A 65 5.27 4.28 -6.23
C ILE A 65 4.09 4.91 -7.00
N GLY A 66 3.74 6.17 -6.70
CA GLY A 66 2.72 6.94 -7.40
C GLY A 66 1.29 6.62 -6.95
N VAL A 67 1.15 6.11 -5.73
CA VAL A 67 -0.12 5.72 -5.09
C VAL A 67 -1.08 6.91 -4.95
N LEU A 68 -0.55 8.09 -4.61
CA LEU A 68 -1.32 9.35 -4.52
C LEU A 68 -1.30 10.13 -5.85
N GLY A 69 -1.19 9.42 -6.97
CA GLY A 69 -1.25 9.99 -8.31
C GLY A 69 -0.13 10.99 -8.61
N SER A 70 -0.50 12.10 -9.25
CA SER A 70 0.41 13.18 -9.63
C SER A 70 0.81 14.08 -8.45
N GLY A 71 0.28 13.86 -7.25
CA GLY A 71 0.46 14.72 -6.08
C GLY A 71 -0.74 15.61 -5.82
N LEU A 72 -0.49 16.83 -5.32
CA LEU A 72 -1.53 17.82 -5.06
C LEU A 72 -1.82 18.62 -6.32
N THR A 73 -3.00 18.45 -6.92
CA THR A 73 -3.41 19.21 -8.11
C THR A 73 -4.37 20.32 -7.72
N SER A 74 -4.15 21.55 -8.21
CA SER A 74 -5.03 22.67 -7.91
C SER A 74 -6.44 22.42 -8.44
N LYS A 75 -7.46 22.75 -7.63
CA LYS A 75 -8.87 22.62 -8.03
C LYS A 75 -9.30 23.65 -9.07
N HIS A 76 -8.55 24.75 -9.19
CA HIS A 76 -8.88 25.85 -10.10
C HIS A 76 -8.03 25.87 -11.36
N ASP A 77 -6.79 25.36 -11.28
CA ASP A 77 -5.88 25.27 -12.42
C ASP A 77 -5.13 23.92 -12.40
N PRO A 78 -5.60 22.90 -13.14
CA PRO A 78 -4.95 21.59 -13.16
C PRO A 78 -3.48 21.60 -13.63
N SER A 79 -3.02 22.67 -14.30
CA SER A 79 -1.61 22.81 -14.67
C SER A 79 -0.71 23.09 -13.47
N ARG A 80 -1.28 23.57 -12.36
CA ARG A 80 -0.61 23.79 -11.08
C ARG A 80 -0.71 22.53 -10.23
N THR A 81 0.37 21.75 -10.21
CA THR A 81 0.47 20.53 -9.42
C THR A 81 1.75 20.52 -8.59
N ILE A 82 1.62 20.29 -7.28
CA ILE A 82 2.76 19.98 -6.40
C ILE A 82 3.05 18.49 -6.54
N ASN A 83 4.03 18.16 -7.37
CA ASN A 83 4.31 16.80 -7.77
C ASN A 83 5.11 16.04 -6.72
N PHE A 84 4.54 14.93 -6.22
CA PHE A 84 5.21 14.05 -5.25
C PHE A 84 6.35 13.24 -5.89
N GLY A 85 6.38 13.14 -7.21
CA GLY A 85 7.32 12.35 -7.98
C GLY A 85 6.98 10.87 -7.94
N VAL A 86 7.20 10.18 -9.05
CA VAL A 86 7.14 8.72 -9.13
C VAL A 86 8.55 8.21 -9.33
N ILE A 87 9.11 7.55 -8.32
CA ILE A 87 10.36 6.81 -8.44
C ILE A 87 9.98 5.35 -8.69
N ARG A 88 10.55 4.75 -9.73
CA ARG A 88 10.46 3.30 -9.95
C ARG A 88 11.73 2.69 -9.37
N PRO A 89 11.77 2.41 -8.05
CA PRO A 89 12.93 1.76 -7.46
C PRO A 89 13.19 0.45 -8.21
N ARG A 90 14.40 0.32 -8.73
CA ARG A 90 14.92 -0.98 -9.18
C ARG A 90 15.39 -1.70 -7.94
N TYR A 91 14.47 -2.43 -7.31
CA TYR A 91 14.87 -3.33 -6.25
C TYR A 91 15.76 -4.41 -6.84
N ARG A 92 16.99 -4.52 -6.32
CA ARG A 92 17.78 -5.73 -6.49
C ARG A 92 17.46 -6.60 -5.28
N ASP A 93 16.69 -7.64 -5.53
CA ASP A 93 16.35 -8.63 -4.51
C ASP A 93 17.57 -9.54 -4.28
N HIS A 94 18.60 -9.00 -3.63
CA HIS A 94 19.80 -9.74 -3.20
C HIS A 94 19.55 -10.41 -1.84
N PHE A 95 18.40 -11.04 -1.69
CA PHE A 95 18.05 -11.70 -0.44
C PHE A 95 18.38 -13.19 -0.54
N GLU A 96 18.94 -13.72 0.54
CA GLU A 96 19.12 -15.15 0.73
C GLU A 96 17.86 -15.70 1.43
N GLY A 97 17.41 -16.89 1.03
CA GLY A 97 16.28 -17.58 1.67
C GLY A 97 14.92 -17.39 0.98
N PRO A 98 13.99 -18.33 1.15
CA PRO A 98 12.66 -18.30 0.53
C PRO A 98 11.59 -17.59 1.38
N SER A 99 11.90 -17.19 2.61
CA SER A 99 10.94 -16.56 3.53
C SER A 99 10.81 -15.06 3.31
N LEU A 100 9.59 -14.53 3.30
CA LEU A 100 9.33 -13.09 3.31
C LEU A 100 10.01 -12.39 4.50
N ALA A 101 10.03 -13.03 5.67
CA ALA A 101 10.64 -12.45 6.86
C ALA A 101 12.17 -12.38 6.74
N GLU A 102 12.81 -13.45 6.21
CA GLU A 102 14.26 -13.46 5.95
C GLU A 102 14.66 -12.42 4.90
N ARG A 103 13.78 -12.19 3.91
CA ARG A 103 13.95 -11.14 2.90
C ARG A 103 13.58 -9.73 3.40
N GLY A 104 13.20 -9.59 4.68
CA GLY A 104 12.94 -8.30 5.32
C GLY A 104 11.64 -7.61 4.89
N TYR A 105 10.68 -8.35 4.31
CA TYR A 105 9.38 -7.81 3.97
C TYR A 105 8.54 -7.54 5.23
N ARG A 106 7.89 -6.38 5.25
CA ARG A 106 6.89 -6.01 6.24
C ARG A 106 5.57 -6.66 5.89
N LEU A 107 4.98 -7.29 6.89
CA LEU A 107 3.70 -7.96 6.79
C LEU A 107 2.64 -7.10 7.47
N LEU A 108 1.45 -7.07 6.88
CA LEU A 108 0.32 -6.32 7.40
C LEU A 108 -0.93 -7.18 7.34
N THR A 109 -1.62 -7.30 8.47
CA THR A 109 -2.88 -8.05 8.56
C THR A 109 -4.06 -7.10 8.52
N ILE A 110 -4.97 -7.31 7.57
CA ILE A 110 -6.29 -6.70 7.49
C ILE A 110 -7.29 -7.61 8.24
N PRO A 111 -7.95 -7.12 9.30
CA PRO A 111 -8.91 -7.90 10.08
C PRO A 111 -10.10 -8.42 9.26
N GLY A 112 -10.55 -9.63 9.59
CA GLY A 112 -11.71 -10.28 8.96
C GLY A 112 -13.07 -9.83 9.48
N ASP A 113 -13.09 -9.04 10.56
CA ASP A 113 -14.30 -8.53 11.21
C ASP A 113 -14.84 -7.24 10.55
N GLY A 114 -14.18 -6.77 9.49
CA GLY A 114 -14.54 -5.57 8.76
C GLY A 114 -14.02 -4.27 9.38
N SER A 115 -13.21 -4.35 10.45
CA SER A 115 -12.52 -3.19 10.99
C SER A 115 -11.42 -2.69 10.07
N ASP A 116 -11.14 -1.38 10.16
CA ASP A 116 -10.07 -0.74 9.39
C ASP A 116 -8.71 -1.01 10.02
N ILE A 117 -7.71 -1.28 9.19
CA ILE A 117 -6.34 -0.91 9.50
C ILE A 117 -6.08 0.54 9.08
N VAL A 118 -5.12 1.18 9.73
CA VAL A 118 -4.69 2.55 9.40
C VAL A 118 -3.19 2.57 9.20
N VAL A 119 -2.77 2.96 8.01
CA VAL A 119 -1.37 3.11 7.62
C VAL A 119 -1.07 4.61 7.46
N PRO A 120 -0.28 5.21 8.36
CA PRO A 120 0.09 6.62 8.26
C PRO A 120 1.20 6.84 7.23
N TYR A 121 1.06 7.92 6.47
CA TYR A 121 2.05 8.47 5.55
C TYR A 121 2.41 9.88 6.03
N GLN A 122 3.68 10.10 6.39
CA GLN A 122 4.18 11.41 6.78
C GLN A 122 5.02 12.00 5.65
N ILE A 123 4.46 12.99 4.96
CA ILE A 123 5.08 13.63 3.81
C ILE A 123 5.68 14.95 4.28
N SER A 124 7.00 15.03 4.43
CA SER A 124 7.64 16.29 4.84
C SER A 124 7.41 17.39 3.80
N LEU A 125 7.34 18.65 4.23
CA LEU A 125 7.20 19.78 3.31
C LEU A 125 8.34 19.81 2.27
N CYS A 126 9.57 19.53 2.69
CA CYS A 126 10.70 19.42 1.78
C CYS A 126 10.43 18.36 0.69
N ARG A 127 9.90 17.20 1.07
CA ARG A 127 9.60 16.11 0.13
C ARG A 127 8.44 16.46 -0.80
N LEU A 128 7.43 17.19 -0.30
CA LEU A 128 6.26 17.65 -1.05
C LEU A 128 6.69 18.41 -2.32
N PHE A 129 7.66 19.32 -2.18
CA PHE A 129 8.13 20.19 -3.26
C PHE A 129 9.39 19.68 -3.98
N GLU A 130 10.05 18.63 -3.49
CA GLU A 130 11.35 18.15 -4.02
C GLU A 130 11.31 17.86 -5.52
N ARG A 131 10.21 17.28 -6.01
CA ARG A 131 10.01 16.87 -7.41
C ARG A 131 9.02 17.75 -8.16
N SER A 132 8.57 18.81 -7.53
CA SER A 132 7.61 19.78 -8.07
C SER A 132 8.33 20.92 -8.79
N THR A 133 7.68 21.46 -9.82
CA THR A 133 8.09 22.74 -10.42
C THR A 133 7.64 23.93 -9.57
N LEU A 134 6.49 23.81 -8.89
CA LEU A 134 6.05 24.77 -7.88
C LEU A 134 6.95 24.69 -6.65
N ARG A 135 7.27 25.84 -6.08
CA ARG A 135 7.97 26.02 -4.81
C ARG A 135 7.01 26.55 -3.73
N PRO A 136 7.36 26.45 -2.43
CA PRO A 136 6.54 27.03 -1.36
C PRO A 136 6.17 28.50 -1.60
N GLU A 137 7.10 29.30 -2.12
CA GLU A 137 6.92 30.72 -2.44
C GLU A 137 5.95 30.99 -3.62
N ASP A 138 5.66 29.98 -4.45
CA ASP A 138 4.72 30.11 -5.57
C ASP A 138 3.25 29.86 -5.15
N ILE A 139 3.02 29.46 -3.90
CA ILE A 139 1.70 29.14 -3.37
C ILE A 139 1.03 30.39 -2.82
N THR A 140 -0.17 30.68 -3.32
CA THR A 140 -0.97 31.78 -2.78
C THR A 140 -1.71 31.28 -1.53
N PRO A 141 -1.69 32.02 -0.40
CA PRO A 141 -2.47 31.64 0.77
C PRO A 141 -3.96 31.43 0.45
N GLY A 142 -4.51 30.31 0.88
CA GLY A 142 -5.89 29.91 0.59
C GLY A 142 -6.07 29.12 -0.71
N GLU A 143 -4.99 28.85 -1.47
CA GLU A 143 -5.06 28.03 -2.68
C GLU A 143 -5.53 26.60 -2.33
N GLU A 144 -6.52 26.10 -3.08
CA GLU A 144 -7.10 24.78 -2.88
C GLU A 144 -6.52 23.76 -3.85
N PHE A 145 -6.03 22.67 -3.28
CA PHE A 145 -5.53 21.50 -3.98
C PHE A 145 -6.35 20.26 -3.65
N GLU A 146 -6.16 19.21 -4.43
CA GLU A 146 -6.74 17.90 -4.14
C GLU A 146 -5.73 16.76 -4.36
N ILE A 147 -5.86 15.71 -3.53
CA ILE A 147 -5.20 14.42 -3.72
C ILE A 147 -6.21 13.46 -4.34
N LYS A 148 -5.75 12.67 -5.31
CA LYS A 148 -6.48 11.54 -5.87
C LYS A 148 -5.66 10.27 -5.75
N VAL A 149 -6.32 9.18 -5.34
CA VAL A 149 -5.71 7.85 -5.37
C VAL A 149 -5.53 7.43 -6.82
N ASN A 150 -4.38 6.82 -7.12
CA ASN A 150 -4.12 6.21 -8.40
C ASN A 150 -4.45 4.72 -8.34
N HIS A 151 -5.63 4.34 -8.83
CA HIS A 151 -6.09 2.94 -8.81
C HIS A 151 -5.12 1.97 -9.49
N SER A 152 -4.43 2.41 -10.55
CA SER A 152 -3.43 1.59 -11.27
C SER A 152 -2.15 1.31 -10.48
N ARG A 153 -2.07 1.76 -9.22
CA ARG A 153 -0.93 1.63 -8.32
C ARG A 153 -1.31 1.08 -6.95
N CYS A 154 -2.50 0.49 -6.82
CA CYS A 154 -2.98 -0.07 -5.56
C CYS A 154 -2.79 -1.59 -5.46
N ASP A 155 -1.89 -2.17 -6.27
CA ASP A 155 -1.68 -3.61 -6.33
C ASP A 155 -0.96 -4.14 -5.06
N VAL A 156 -1.26 -5.39 -4.71
CA VAL A 156 -0.56 -6.17 -3.68
C VAL A 156 0.16 -7.32 -4.36
N LEU A 157 1.45 -7.47 -4.07
CA LEU A 157 2.32 -8.42 -4.77
C LEU A 157 2.40 -9.80 -4.09
N TRP A 158 1.79 -9.95 -2.89
CA TRP A 158 1.71 -11.20 -2.14
C TRP A 158 0.63 -11.11 -1.05
N TRP A 159 -0.19 -12.15 -0.88
CA TRP A 159 -1.19 -12.23 0.19
C TRP A 159 -1.51 -13.67 0.62
N CYS A 160 -1.97 -13.87 1.86
CA CYS A 160 -2.50 -15.15 2.35
C CYS A 160 -3.61 -14.96 3.40
N TRP A 161 -4.30 -16.04 3.79
CA TRP A 161 -5.31 -15.99 4.84
C TRP A 161 -4.71 -16.14 6.23
N GLY A 162 -5.17 -15.32 7.17
CA GLY A 162 -4.80 -15.39 8.58
C GLY A 162 -4.13 -14.13 9.09
N ASP A 163 -3.97 -14.09 10.40
CA ASP A 163 -3.32 -13.02 11.15
C ASP A 163 -1.89 -13.41 11.51
N VAL A 164 -0.94 -12.48 11.33
CA VAL A 164 0.49 -12.67 11.61
C VAL A 164 0.71 -13.06 13.08
N GLU A 165 -0.02 -12.43 14.00
CA GLU A 165 0.09 -12.68 15.44
C GLU A 165 -0.80 -13.84 15.93
N GLY A 166 -1.67 -14.35 15.06
CA GLY A 166 -2.64 -15.41 15.34
C GLY A 166 -2.36 -16.67 14.51
N ASP A 167 -3.19 -16.89 13.49
CA ASP A 167 -3.18 -18.07 12.62
C ASP A 167 -1.81 -18.39 11.99
N LEU A 168 -1.03 -17.35 11.69
CA LEU A 168 0.26 -17.45 11.00
C LEU A 168 1.45 -17.47 11.97
N LYS A 169 1.20 -17.41 13.27
CA LYS A 169 2.27 -17.38 14.26
C LYS A 169 3.11 -18.65 14.21
N GLY A 170 4.42 -18.48 14.04
CA GLY A 170 5.36 -19.59 13.89
C GLY A 170 5.26 -20.34 12.56
N LYS A 171 4.56 -19.76 11.57
CA LYS A 171 4.58 -20.21 10.18
C LYS A 171 5.63 -19.44 9.40
N ASP A 172 6.19 -20.08 8.40
CA ASP A 172 7.10 -19.41 7.47
C ASP A 172 6.31 -18.96 6.23
N LEU A 173 6.40 -17.69 5.86
CA LEU A 173 5.67 -17.15 4.71
C LEU A 173 6.60 -17.15 3.50
N HIS A 174 6.36 -18.06 2.57
CA HIS A 174 7.20 -18.24 1.40
C HIS A 174 6.97 -17.11 0.38
N THR A 175 8.02 -16.65 -0.29
CA THR A 175 8.00 -15.54 -1.27
C THR A 175 7.19 -15.86 -2.53
N TRP A 176 7.16 -17.13 -2.91
CA TRP A 176 6.29 -17.62 -3.99
C TRP A 176 4.82 -17.29 -3.74
N SER A 177 4.14 -16.82 -4.78
CA SER A 177 2.69 -16.73 -4.82
C SER A 177 2.16 -17.18 -6.18
N GLN A 178 0.87 -17.48 -6.23
CA GLN A 178 0.19 -17.75 -7.49
C GLN A 178 0.00 -16.43 -8.30
N GLY A 179 -0.15 -16.54 -9.62
CA GLY A 179 -0.48 -15.41 -10.51
C GLY A 179 0.68 -14.94 -11.39
N GLY A 180 0.45 -13.87 -12.17
CA GLY A 180 1.37 -13.42 -13.22
C GLY A 180 2.37 -12.31 -12.84
N ASN A 181 2.10 -11.54 -11.78
CA ASN A 181 2.93 -10.41 -11.34
C ASN A 181 3.10 -10.39 -9.82
N TYR A 182 3.84 -11.36 -9.30
CA TYR A 182 4.09 -11.50 -7.87
C TYR A 182 5.44 -10.94 -7.43
N LEU A 183 5.58 -10.78 -6.11
CA LEU A 183 6.71 -10.09 -5.45
C LEU A 183 8.09 -10.59 -5.91
N CYS A 184 8.22 -11.89 -6.16
CA CYS A 184 9.46 -12.53 -6.59
C CYS A 184 9.20 -13.48 -7.78
N SER A 185 8.97 -12.92 -8.97
CA SER A 185 8.59 -13.65 -10.19
C SER A 185 9.56 -14.75 -10.67
N PHE A 186 10.76 -14.83 -10.10
CA PHE A 186 11.76 -15.84 -10.43
C PHE A 186 11.75 -17.06 -9.50
N ASP A 187 11.06 -16.98 -8.36
CA ASP A 187 10.98 -18.12 -7.44
C ASP A 187 10.07 -19.19 -8.05
N GLU A 188 10.55 -20.43 -8.08
CA GLU A 188 9.74 -21.59 -8.45
C GLU A 188 8.79 -21.94 -7.31
N ARG A 189 7.67 -22.58 -7.64
CA ARG A 189 6.75 -23.09 -6.61
C ARG A 189 7.46 -24.20 -5.83
N PRO A 190 7.56 -24.13 -4.49
CA PRO A 190 8.13 -25.23 -3.72
C PRO A 190 7.27 -26.48 -3.87
N THR A 191 7.92 -27.64 -3.81
CA THR A 191 7.26 -28.95 -3.79
C THR A 191 6.48 -29.15 -2.49
N GLU A 192 5.51 -30.06 -2.49
CA GLU A 192 4.73 -30.35 -1.27
C GLU A 192 5.61 -30.84 -0.11
N ALA A 193 6.68 -31.58 -0.39
CA ALA A 193 7.64 -32.01 0.63
C ALA A 193 8.39 -30.82 1.25
N GLU A 194 8.84 -29.86 0.43
CA GLU A 194 9.49 -28.63 0.91
C GLU A 194 8.51 -27.75 1.72
N ILE A 195 7.24 -27.68 1.30
CA ILE A 195 6.18 -26.98 2.02
C ILE A 195 5.97 -27.57 3.41
N GLU A 196 5.90 -28.90 3.50
CA GLU A 196 5.73 -29.60 4.77
C GLU A 196 6.95 -29.47 5.67
N GLU A 197 8.17 -29.65 5.13
CA GLU A 197 9.43 -29.57 5.87
C GLU A 197 9.70 -28.15 6.40
N GLY A 198 9.50 -27.14 5.55
CA GLY A 198 9.70 -25.73 5.90
C GLY A 198 8.52 -25.09 6.62
N ASN A 199 7.39 -25.80 6.78
CA ASN A 199 6.15 -25.27 7.34
C ASN A 199 5.69 -23.97 6.64
N TYR A 200 5.81 -23.97 5.30
CA TYR A 200 5.58 -22.81 4.46
C TYR A 200 4.09 -22.51 4.24
N ILE A 201 3.75 -21.23 4.25
CA ILE A 201 2.50 -20.66 3.72
C ILE A 201 2.82 -19.98 2.40
N LEU A 202 2.07 -20.35 1.38
CA LEU A 202 2.24 -19.79 0.03
C LEU A 202 1.29 -18.62 -0.18
N GLY A 203 1.73 -17.67 -1.00
CA GLY A 203 0.87 -16.58 -1.43
C GLY A 203 -0.21 -17.03 -2.42
N GLY A 204 -1.38 -16.40 -2.34
CA GLY A 204 -2.49 -16.60 -3.26
C GLY A 204 -2.25 -15.96 -4.63
N ASP A 205 -3.26 -16.08 -5.49
CA ASP A 205 -3.26 -15.41 -6.79
C ASP A 205 -3.40 -13.90 -6.59
N VAL A 206 -2.38 -13.13 -6.96
CA VAL A 206 -2.36 -11.67 -6.77
C VAL A 206 -3.50 -10.97 -7.52
N ASP A 207 -3.95 -11.54 -8.64
CA ASP A 207 -5.08 -11.01 -9.41
C ASP A 207 -6.43 -11.26 -8.71
N LYS A 208 -6.45 -12.01 -7.61
CA LYS A 208 -7.62 -12.25 -6.75
C LYS A 208 -7.62 -11.42 -5.47
N PHE A 209 -6.62 -10.57 -5.28
CA PHE A 209 -6.61 -9.54 -4.25
C PHE A 209 -6.95 -8.20 -4.90
N GLU A 210 -8.20 -7.77 -4.77
CA GLU A 210 -8.69 -6.55 -5.40
C GLU A 210 -8.72 -5.40 -4.41
N VAL A 211 -8.30 -4.21 -4.84
CA VAL A 211 -8.39 -2.98 -4.04
C VAL A 211 -9.40 -2.05 -4.68
N GLU A 212 -10.50 -1.80 -3.97
CA GLU A 212 -11.55 -0.87 -4.37
C GLU A 212 -11.35 0.47 -3.66
N ASP A 213 -11.06 1.53 -4.41
CA ASP A 213 -10.96 2.87 -3.83
C ASP A 213 -12.35 3.48 -3.58
N GLN A 214 -12.57 3.86 -2.32
CA GLN A 214 -13.78 4.52 -1.81
C GLN A 214 -13.49 5.95 -1.32
N THR A 215 -12.33 6.51 -1.63
CA THR A 215 -11.84 7.81 -1.12
C THR A 215 -12.57 9.01 -1.74
N GLY A 216 -12.67 9.04 -3.07
CA GLY A 216 -12.95 10.29 -3.80
C GLY A 216 -11.81 11.31 -3.71
N PRO A 217 -11.99 12.55 -4.24
CA PRO A 217 -10.98 13.61 -4.13
C PRO A 217 -10.87 14.15 -2.71
N ILE A 218 -9.64 14.26 -2.19
CA ILE A 218 -9.37 14.84 -0.87
C ILE A 218 -8.91 16.28 -1.04
N GLY A 219 -9.73 17.25 -0.63
CA GLY A 219 -9.39 18.67 -0.69
C GLY A 219 -8.43 19.10 0.42
N ILE A 220 -7.44 19.91 0.07
CA ILE A 220 -6.49 20.54 0.99
C ILE A 220 -6.37 22.01 0.65
N THR A 221 -6.57 22.88 1.63
CA THR A 221 -6.29 24.31 1.54
C THR A 221 -4.89 24.59 2.07
N ILE A 222 -4.04 25.24 1.28
CA ILE A 222 -2.69 25.60 1.72
C ILE A 222 -2.71 27.04 2.26
N ILE A 223 -2.19 27.23 3.48
CA ILE A 223 -1.98 28.53 4.09
C ILE A 223 -0.49 28.75 4.33
N VAL A 224 -0.06 30.02 4.39
CA VAL A 224 1.34 30.42 4.63
C VAL A 224 1.43 31.07 5.99
#